data_AF-A0A0N9E0B6-F1
#
_entry.id   AF-A0A0N9E0B6-F1
#
_cell.length_a   1.000
_cell.length_b   1.000
_cell.length_c   1.000
_cell.angle_alpha   90.00
_cell.angle_beta   90.00
_cell.angle_gamma   90.00
#
_symmetry.space_group_name_H-M   'P 1'
#
loop_
_entity.id
_entity.type
_entity.pdbx_description
1 polymer ?
#
loop_
_entity_poly.entity_id
_entity_poly.type
_entity_poly.pdbx_seq_one_letter_code
_entity_poly.pdbx_strand_id
1 'polypeptide(L)'
;GNVSALRTFRVLRALKTITVIPGLKTIVGALIQSVKKLADVMILTVFCLAVFALIGLQLFMGNLRHKCVRWPPFPNDTLQDVLWRDPFDNSTLNDNFTLTGNGTFDWDEYIHNEENFYFLDGALDALLCGNSSDAGQCPEGFLCMKAGRNPNYGYTSYDTFSWAFLSLFRLMTQDYWENLFQLTLRAAGKTYMIFFVVIIFLGSFYLINLILAVV
;
A
#
# COMPACT_ATOMS: atom_id res chain seq x y z
N GLY A 1 34.26 -1.84 19.18
CA GLY A 1 33.10 -1.42 18.39
C GLY A 1 32.35 -0.34 19.12
N ASN A 2 31.94 0.73 18.44
CA ASN A 2 31.26 1.88 19.04
C ASN A 2 29.78 1.55 19.28
N VAL A 3 29.43 1.02 20.46
CA VAL A 3 28.06 0.56 20.76
C VAL A 3 27.22 1.73 21.30
N SER A 4 26.97 2.73 20.44
CA SER A 4 26.16 3.91 20.77
C SER A 4 24.73 3.55 21.21
N ALA A 5 24.19 2.43 20.70
CA ALA A 5 22.88 1.90 21.09
C ALA A 5 22.76 1.56 22.58
N LEU A 6 23.85 1.15 23.26
CA LEU A 6 23.80 0.82 24.70
C LEU A 6 23.47 2.03 25.58
N ARG A 7 23.56 3.25 25.04
CA ARG A 7 23.16 4.48 25.73
C ARG A 7 21.64 4.52 26.00
N THR A 8 20.83 3.83 25.20
CA THR A 8 19.36 3.74 25.40
C THR A 8 18.98 2.97 26.67
N PHE A 9 19.76 1.97 27.08
CA PHE A 9 19.51 1.23 28.33
C PHE A 9 19.55 2.11 29.58
N ARG A 10 20.17 3.30 29.52
CA ARG A 10 20.14 4.27 30.62
C ARG A 10 18.72 4.74 30.95
N VAL A 11 17.80 4.70 29.97
CA VAL A 11 16.38 5.03 30.18
C VAL A 11 15.70 4.05 31.14
N LEU A 12 16.16 2.79 31.22
CA LEU A 12 15.63 1.81 32.19
C LEU A 12 15.83 2.24 33.65
N ARG A 13 16.76 3.17 33.94
CA ARG A 13 16.88 3.75 35.29
C ARG A 13 15.60 4.46 35.73
N ALA A 14 14.85 5.05 34.81
CA ALA A 14 13.55 5.67 35.12
C ALA A 14 12.55 4.64 35.65
N LEU A 15 12.59 3.39 35.18
CA LEU A 15 11.74 2.29 35.68
C LEU A 15 12.04 1.90 37.14
N LYS A 16 13.20 2.27 37.70
CA LYS A 16 13.47 2.07 39.14
C LYS A 16 12.47 2.80 40.02
N THR A 17 11.87 3.90 39.55
CA THR A 17 10.83 4.63 40.28
C THR A 17 9.60 3.76 40.60
N ILE A 18 9.25 2.81 39.72
CA ILE A 18 8.17 1.82 39.94
C ILE A 18 8.48 0.91 41.13
N THR A 19 9.75 0.55 41.32
CA THR A 19 10.18 -0.31 42.43
C THR A 19 10.39 0.46 43.74
N VAL A 20 10.68 1.77 43.65
CA VAL A 20 10.94 2.62 44.83
C VAL A 20 9.63 3.09 45.47
N ILE A 21 8.58 3.35 44.67
CA ILE A 21 7.29 3.83 45.17
C ILE A 21 6.32 2.63 45.29
N PRO A 22 5.94 2.19 46.50
CA PRO A 22 5.13 0.98 46.69
C PRO A 22 3.73 1.07 46.07
N GLY A 23 3.15 2.28 45.99
CA GLY A 23 1.88 2.51 45.29
C GLY A 23 1.96 2.20 43.79
N LEU A 24 3.03 2.62 43.12
CA LEU A 24 3.23 2.42 41.68
C LEU A 24 3.45 0.94 41.33
N LYS A 25 4.15 0.19 42.21
CA LYS A 25 4.32 -1.27 42.08
C LYS A 25 2.98 -2.00 42.04
N THR A 26 2.01 -1.59 42.85
CA THR A 26 0.69 -2.22 42.93
C THR A 26 -0.10 -1.99 41.65
N ILE A 27 -0.08 -0.76 41.10
CA ILE A 27 -0.76 -0.41 39.84
C ILE A 27 -0.19 -1.20 38.67
N VAL A 28 1.14 -1.25 38.53
CA VAL A 28 1.80 -2.00 37.44
C VAL A 28 1.52 -3.50 37.56
N GLY A 29 1.49 -4.04 38.78
CA GLY A 29 1.11 -5.42 39.03
C GLY A 29 -0.33 -5.73 38.59
N ALA A 30 -1.27 -4.85 38.93
CA ALA A 30 -2.66 -4.97 38.49
C ALA A 30 -2.79 -4.87 36.96
N LEU A 31 -2.08 -3.94 36.32
CA LEU A 31 -2.09 -3.77 34.86
C LEU A 31 -1.55 -4.99 34.12
N ILE A 32 -0.44 -5.58 34.60
CA ILE A 32 0.11 -6.83 34.04
C ILE A 32 -0.88 -7.99 34.22
N GLN A 33 -1.59 -8.05 35.35
CA GLN A 33 -2.62 -9.06 35.58
C GLN A 33 -3.80 -8.91 34.62
N SER A 34 -4.21 -7.68 34.30
CA SER A 34 -5.26 -7.41 33.31
C SER A 34 -4.84 -7.81 31.89
N VAL A 35 -3.60 -7.57 31.48
CA VAL A 35 -3.09 -7.99 30.15
C VAL A 35 -3.16 -9.50 29.96
N LYS A 36 -2.91 -10.29 31.01
CA LYS A 36 -3.02 -11.75 30.93
C LYS A 36 -4.44 -12.23 30.65
N LYS A 37 -5.46 -11.54 31.18
CA LYS A 37 -6.88 -11.84 30.90
C LYS A 37 -7.28 -11.47 29.47
N LEU A 38 -6.59 -10.50 28.87
CA LEU A 38 -6.79 -10.10 27.47
C LEU A 38 -6.06 -11.01 26.46
N ALA A 39 -5.21 -11.94 26.91
CA ALA A 39 -4.42 -12.77 26.01
C ALA A 39 -5.29 -13.60 25.04
N ASP A 40 -6.39 -14.18 25.53
CA ASP A 40 -7.31 -14.97 24.70
C ASP A 40 -7.96 -14.12 23.61
N VAL A 41 -8.36 -12.89 23.96
CA VAL A 41 -8.91 -11.91 23.02
C VAL A 41 -7.87 -11.51 21.99
N MET A 42 -6.63 -11.27 22.42
CA MET A 42 -5.52 -10.90 21.54
C MET A 42 -5.17 -12.01 20.54
N ILE A 43 -5.29 -13.28 20.93
CA ILE A 43 -5.06 -14.41 20.00
C ILE A 43 -6.19 -14.45 18.96
N LEU A 44 -7.45 -14.29 19.39
CA LEU A 44 -8.59 -14.25 18.49
C LEU A 44 -8.49 -13.08 17.50
N THR A 45 -8.10 -11.89 17.97
CA THR A 45 -7.98 -10.70 17.11
C THR A 45 -6.90 -10.88 16.06
N VAL A 46 -5.72 -11.38 16.43
CA VAL A 46 -4.62 -11.65 15.48
C VAL A 46 -5.02 -12.71 14.46
N PHE A 47 -5.72 -13.77 14.89
CA PHE A 47 -6.22 -14.79 13.97
C PHE A 47 -7.22 -14.22 12.96
N CYS A 48 -8.22 -13.46 13.41
CA CYS A 48 -9.19 -12.82 12.52
C CYS A 48 -8.50 -11.84 11.55
N LEU A 49 -7.57 -11.02 12.04
CA LEU A 49 -6.79 -10.11 11.19
C LEU A 49 -5.98 -10.85 10.14
N ALA A 50 -5.36 -11.98 10.47
CA ALA A 50 -4.60 -12.79 9.53
C ALA A 50 -5.50 -13.34 8.40
N VAL A 51 -6.71 -13.82 8.72
CA VAL A 51 -7.67 -14.29 7.71
C VAL A 51 -8.07 -13.16 6.76
N PHE A 52 -8.45 -12.01 7.29
CA PHE A 52 -8.78 -10.86 6.44
C PHE A 52 -7.57 -10.35 5.65
N ALA A 53 -6.36 -10.45 6.20
CA ALA A 53 -5.14 -10.01 5.51
C ALA A 53 -4.84 -10.89 4.31
N LEU A 54 -5.09 -12.20 4.39
CA LEU A 54 -4.99 -13.10 3.24
C LEU A 54 -6.03 -12.77 2.16
N ILE A 55 -7.27 -12.47 2.56
CA ILE A 55 -8.32 -12.03 1.63
C ILE A 55 -7.93 -10.72 0.95
N GLY A 56 -7.50 -9.72 1.73
CA GLY A 56 -7.07 -8.41 1.23
C GLY A 56 -5.84 -8.50 0.32
N LEU A 57 -4.88 -9.36 0.66
CA LEU A 57 -3.72 -9.64 -0.20
C LEU A 57 -4.17 -10.20 -1.54
N GLN A 58 -5.04 -11.23 -1.56
CA GLN A 58 -5.50 -11.84 -2.82
C GLN A 58 -6.33 -10.87 -3.68
N LEU A 59 -7.13 -10.01 -3.05
CA LEU A 59 -7.97 -9.05 -3.77
C LEU A 59 -7.18 -7.85 -4.33
N PHE A 60 -6.18 -7.36 -3.61
CA PHE A 60 -5.52 -6.09 -3.91
C PHE A 60 -4.02 -6.21 -4.20
N MET A 61 -3.54 -7.43 -4.50
CA MET A 61 -2.12 -7.69 -4.79
C MET A 61 -1.61 -6.80 -5.93
N GLY A 62 -0.74 -5.84 -5.62
CA GLY A 62 -0.15 -4.94 -6.61
C GLY A 62 -1.04 -3.81 -7.09
N ASN A 63 -2.31 -3.70 -6.67
CA ASN A 63 -3.20 -2.64 -7.15
C ASN A 63 -2.71 -1.25 -6.73
N LEU A 64 -2.13 -1.12 -5.53
CA LEU A 64 -1.59 0.15 -5.04
C LEU A 64 -0.33 0.62 -5.78
N ARG A 65 0.22 -0.19 -6.71
CA ARG A 65 1.28 0.23 -7.63
C ARG A 65 0.76 0.77 -8.96
N HIS A 66 -0.55 0.79 -9.18
CA HIS A 66 -1.10 1.32 -10.42
C HIS A 66 -0.99 2.84 -10.43
N LYS A 67 -0.31 3.40 -11.42
CA LYS A 67 -0.07 4.83 -11.60
C LYS A 67 -0.52 5.27 -12.99
N CYS A 68 -0.91 6.53 -13.09
CA CYS A 68 -1.11 7.18 -14.39
C CYS A 68 0.26 7.54 -14.98
N VAL A 69 0.66 6.84 -16.03
CA VAL A 69 1.92 7.07 -16.76
C VAL A 69 1.58 7.68 -18.11
N ARG A 70 2.39 8.63 -18.61
CA ARG A 70 2.17 9.24 -19.93
C ARG A 70 2.07 8.17 -21.02
N TRP A 71 1.19 8.41 -21.99
CA TRP A 71 0.99 7.54 -23.15
C TRP A 71 0.42 8.36 -24.32
N PRO A 72 0.95 8.25 -25.56
CA PRO A 72 2.06 7.42 -26.01
C PRO A 72 3.45 7.94 -25.56
N PRO A 73 4.48 7.08 -25.51
CA PRO A 73 5.83 7.45 -25.07
C PRO A 73 6.58 8.34 -26.09
N PHE A 74 6.11 8.41 -27.34
CA PHE A 74 6.71 9.22 -28.39
C PHE A 74 5.73 10.32 -28.86
N PRO A 75 6.15 11.59 -28.89
CA PRO A 75 5.32 12.69 -29.39
C PRO A 75 5.34 12.86 -30.91
N ASN A 76 6.20 12.12 -31.65
CA ASN A 76 6.33 12.26 -33.10
C ASN A 76 5.51 11.19 -33.82
N ASP A 77 4.50 11.64 -34.58
CA ASP A 77 3.56 10.83 -35.37
C ASP A 77 4.21 9.81 -36.33
N THR A 78 5.50 9.96 -36.66
CA THR A 78 6.18 9.11 -37.66
C THR A 78 6.58 7.72 -37.17
N LEU A 79 6.57 7.45 -35.85
CA LEU A 79 6.91 6.14 -35.28
C LEU A 79 5.69 5.33 -34.82
N GLN A 80 4.51 5.97 -34.76
CA GLN A 80 3.27 5.33 -34.33
C GLN A 80 2.87 4.18 -35.27
N ASP A 81 3.06 4.33 -36.58
CA ASP A 81 2.64 3.35 -37.59
C ASP A 81 3.50 2.07 -37.62
N VAL A 82 4.69 2.07 -37.00
CA VAL A 82 5.64 0.94 -37.04
C VAL A 82 5.44 -0.02 -35.87
N LEU A 83 5.03 0.47 -34.70
CA LEU A 83 4.92 -0.35 -33.47
C LEU A 83 3.57 -1.09 -33.33
N TRP A 84 2.55 -0.74 -34.12
CA TRP A 84 1.29 -1.49 -34.23
C TRP A 84 1.25 -2.46 -35.41
N ARG A 85 2.36 -2.60 -36.16
CA ARG A 85 2.46 -3.56 -37.27
C ARG A 85 2.66 -4.96 -36.68
N ASP A 86 1.63 -5.79 -36.80
CA ASP A 86 1.67 -7.21 -36.45
C ASP A 86 2.92 -7.89 -37.06
N PRO A 87 3.64 -8.76 -36.32
CA PRO A 87 4.80 -9.52 -36.83
C PRO A 87 4.49 -10.48 -37.99
N PHE A 88 3.24 -10.56 -38.46
CA PHE A 88 2.75 -11.50 -39.46
C PHE A 88 2.44 -10.88 -40.83
N ASP A 89 2.69 -9.58 -41.01
CA ASP A 89 2.38 -8.90 -42.28
C ASP A 89 3.59 -8.92 -43.23
N ASN A 90 3.55 -9.88 -44.16
CA ASN A 90 4.62 -10.22 -45.10
C ASN A 90 4.66 -9.27 -46.32
N SER A 91 4.68 -7.96 -46.09
CA SER A 91 4.84 -6.97 -47.15
C SER A 91 6.33 -6.63 -47.33
N THR A 92 6.88 -7.01 -48.48
CA THR A 92 8.26 -6.77 -48.92
C THR A 92 8.68 -5.30 -48.76
N LEU A 93 9.55 -5.01 -47.79
CA LEU A 93 10.15 -3.69 -47.60
C LEU A 93 11.33 -3.49 -48.55
N ASN A 94 11.14 -2.57 -49.50
CA ASN A 94 12.18 -2.06 -50.39
C ASN A 94 12.43 -0.57 -50.11
N ASP A 95 12.44 -0.18 -48.83
CA ASP A 95 12.75 1.17 -48.41
C ASP A 95 13.97 1.19 -47.48
N ASN A 96 15.00 1.89 -47.92
CA ASN A 96 16.19 2.23 -47.15
C ASN A 96 15.81 3.20 -46.02
N PHE A 97 15.20 2.67 -44.96
CA PHE A 97 14.95 3.45 -43.73
C PHE A 97 16.12 3.28 -42.78
N THR A 98 17.09 4.18 -42.87
CA THR A 98 18.12 4.34 -41.83
C THR A 98 17.48 4.96 -40.59
N LEU A 99 17.36 4.16 -39.53
CA LEU A 99 17.08 4.61 -38.17
C LEU A 99 18.17 5.61 -37.72
N THR A 100 18.07 6.87 -38.12
CA THR A 100 18.88 7.97 -37.56
C THR A 100 18.28 8.35 -36.21
N GLY A 101 18.48 7.46 -35.25
CA GLY A 101 17.97 7.51 -33.88
C GLY A 101 18.32 6.18 -33.20
N ASN A 102 19.57 6.05 -32.79
CA ASN A 102 20.17 4.84 -32.24
C ASN A 102 19.74 4.59 -30.78
N GLY A 103 18.43 4.62 -30.51
CA GLY A 103 17.87 4.39 -29.18
C GLY A 103 16.84 3.28 -29.23
N THR A 104 17.17 2.10 -28.73
CA THR A 104 16.16 1.10 -28.37
C THR A 104 15.32 1.67 -27.24
N PHE A 105 13.99 1.63 -27.36
CA PHE A 105 13.12 2.09 -26.29
C PHE A 105 13.22 1.17 -25.08
N ASP A 106 13.63 1.72 -23.94
CA ASP A 106 13.72 0.97 -22.68
C ASP A 106 12.43 1.13 -21.87
N TRP A 107 11.59 0.08 -21.90
CA TRP A 107 10.34 0.02 -21.14
C TRP A 107 10.58 0.06 -19.64
N ASP A 108 11.65 -0.54 -19.14
CA ASP A 108 11.92 -0.63 -17.71
C ASP A 108 12.34 0.73 -17.17
N GLU A 109 13.22 1.45 -17.87
CA GLU A 109 13.59 2.82 -17.50
C GLU A 109 12.37 3.76 -17.55
N TYR A 110 11.52 3.63 -18.58
CA TYR A 110 10.34 4.46 -18.76
C TYR A 110 9.32 4.33 -17.60
N ILE A 111 9.05 3.09 -17.17
CA ILE A 111 8.08 2.76 -16.12
C ILE A 111 8.61 3.11 -14.72
N HIS A 112 9.92 3.23 -14.54
CA HIS A 112 10.53 3.62 -13.26
C HIS A 112 10.82 5.12 -13.15
N ASN A 113 10.77 5.87 -14.25
CA ASN A 113 10.99 7.31 -14.24
C ASN A 113 9.77 8.06 -13.67
N GLU A 114 9.97 8.72 -12.52
CA GLU A 114 8.91 9.48 -11.84
C GLU A 114 8.41 10.68 -12.66
N GLU A 115 9.21 11.23 -13.58
CA GLU A 115 8.80 12.36 -14.44
C GLU A 115 7.65 12.00 -15.40
N ASN A 116 7.49 10.72 -15.71
CA ASN A 116 6.42 10.22 -16.57
C ASN A 116 5.09 10.03 -15.82
N PHE A 117 5.09 10.14 -14.49
CA PHE A 117 3.91 9.96 -13.67
C PHE A 117 3.10 11.24 -13.56
N TYR A 118 1.78 11.09 -13.41
CA TYR A 118 0.90 12.20 -13.11
C TYR A 118 0.84 12.47 -11.60
N PHE A 119 1.15 13.70 -11.20
CA PHE A 119 1.01 14.19 -9.82
C PHE A 119 -0.08 15.26 -9.75
N LEU A 120 -0.87 15.25 -8.67
CA LEU A 120 -1.75 16.36 -8.37
C LEU A 120 -0.96 17.50 -7.72
N ASP A 121 -1.44 18.73 -7.89
CA ASP A 121 -0.86 19.91 -7.28
C ASP A 121 -0.77 19.74 -5.74
N GLY A 122 0.45 19.78 -5.21
CA GLY A 122 0.72 19.61 -3.78
C GLY A 122 0.75 18.17 -3.27
N ALA A 123 0.57 17.16 -4.11
CA ALA A 123 0.68 15.75 -3.73
C ALA A 123 2.14 15.26 -3.83
N LEU A 124 2.59 14.50 -2.82
CA LEU A 124 3.92 13.87 -2.82
C LEU A 124 3.97 12.55 -3.59
N ASP A 125 2.83 11.86 -3.69
CA ASP A 125 2.71 10.57 -4.35
C ASP A 125 1.97 10.71 -5.70
N ALA A 126 2.40 9.94 -6.69
CA ALA A 126 1.76 9.87 -7.99
C ALA A 126 0.33 9.31 -7.90
N LEU A 127 -0.55 9.81 -8.78
CA LEU A 127 -1.96 9.48 -8.81
C LEU A 127 -2.20 7.99 -9.09
N LEU A 128 -2.98 7.36 -8.20
CA LEU A 128 -3.45 5.99 -8.40
C LEU A 128 -4.60 5.91 -9.40
N CYS A 129 -4.63 4.79 -10.12
CA CYS A 129 -5.66 4.47 -11.12
C CYS A 129 -6.00 2.98 -11.10
N GLY A 130 -7.06 2.60 -11.81
CA GLY A 130 -7.38 1.20 -12.08
C GLY A 130 -7.96 1.02 -13.47
N ASN A 131 -7.86 -0.19 -14.00
CA ASN A 131 -8.37 -0.52 -15.34
C ASN A 131 -9.87 -0.90 -15.33
N SER A 132 -10.45 -1.10 -14.15
CA SER A 132 -11.87 -1.39 -13.97
C SER A 132 -12.70 -0.14 -14.26
N SER A 133 -13.90 -0.30 -14.83
CA SER A 133 -14.83 0.80 -15.13
C SER A 133 -15.19 1.64 -13.89
N ASP A 134 -15.21 1.00 -12.72
CA ASP A 134 -15.54 1.63 -11.44
C ASP A 134 -14.33 2.24 -10.71
N ALA A 135 -13.12 2.11 -11.27
CA ALA A 135 -11.88 2.61 -10.67
C ALA A 135 -11.57 4.05 -11.12
N GLY A 136 -10.53 4.64 -10.52
CA GLY A 136 -10.06 5.97 -10.88
C GLY A 136 -9.46 5.99 -12.28
N GLN A 137 -10.05 6.80 -13.16
CA GLN A 137 -9.55 7.06 -14.51
C GLN A 137 -8.38 8.04 -14.47
N CYS A 138 -7.48 7.92 -15.45
CA CYS A 138 -6.39 8.86 -15.69
C CYS A 138 -6.85 10.02 -16.60
N PRO A 139 -6.20 11.19 -16.54
CA PRO A 139 -6.44 12.28 -17.50
C PRO A 139 -5.98 11.89 -18.92
N GLU A 140 -6.41 12.67 -19.92
CA GLU A 140 -6.02 12.45 -21.32
C GLU A 140 -4.50 12.46 -21.51
N GLY A 141 -3.99 11.56 -22.36
CA GLY A 141 -2.55 11.39 -22.57
C GLY A 141 -1.83 10.59 -21.46
N PHE A 142 -2.57 9.98 -20.53
CA PHE A 142 -2.04 9.07 -19.53
C PHE A 142 -2.80 7.74 -19.55
N LEU A 143 -2.07 6.64 -19.43
CA LEU A 143 -2.62 5.30 -19.32
C LEU A 143 -2.32 4.73 -17.93
N CYS A 144 -3.26 3.95 -17.42
CA CYS A 144 -3.08 3.27 -16.14
C CYS A 144 -2.16 2.05 -16.29
N MET A 145 -1.01 2.07 -15.63
CA MET A 145 -0.04 0.99 -15.67
C MET A 145 0.47 0.67 -14.27
N LYS A 146 0.89 -0.58 -14.05
CA LYS A 146 1.54 -1.00 -12.80
C LYS A 146 2.99 -0.53 -12.83
N ALA A 147 3.27 0.60 -12.19
CA ALA A 147 4.52 1.34 -12.33
C ALA A 147 4.98 1.97 -11.01
N GLY A 148 6.29 2.05 -10.80
CA GLY A 148 6.87 2.75 -9.66
C GLY A 148 6.63 2.10 -8.28
N ARG A 149 6.79 2.94 -7.25
CA ARG A 149 6.72 2.56 -5.83
C ARG A 149 5.31 2.64 -5.24
N ASN A 150 5.07 1.85 -4.20
CA ASN A 150 3.84 1.93 -3.42
C ASN A 150 3.74 3.28 -2.67
N PRO A 151 2.53 3.77 -2.36
CA PRO A 151 2.30 5.03 -1.65
C PRO A 151 2.94 5.09 -0.26
N ASN A 152 3.09 6.30 0.28
CA ASN A 152 3.60 6.56 1.63
C ASN A 152 4.96 5.89 1.88
N TYR A 153 5.96 6.20 1.05
CA TYR A 153 7.32 5.62 1.14
C TYR A 153 7.38 4.08 1.02
N GLY A 154 6.36 3.46 0.41
CA GLY A 154 6.29 2.01 0.26
C GLY A 154 5.62 1.27 1.41
N TYR A 155 5.20 1.97 2.48
CA TYR A 155 4.61 1.34 3.67
C TYR A 155 3.13 0.97 3.49
N THR A 156 2.46 1.52 2.47
CA THR A 156 1.05 1.22 2.20
C THR A 156 0.93 0.27 1.01
N SER A 157 0.78 -1.03 1.27
CA SER A 157 0.67 -2.05 0.22
C SER A 157 -0.06 -3.31 0.66
N TYR A 158 -0.56 -4.06 -0.31
CA TYR A 158 -1.15 -5.40 -0.14
C TYR A 158 -0.30 -6.49 -0.82
N ASP A 159 0.95 -6.16 -1.19
CA ASP A 159 1.78 -7.02 -2.03
C ASP A 159 2.37 -8.21 -1.25
N THR A 160 2.61 -8.02 0.04
CA THR A 160 3.13 -9.06 0.94
C THR A 160 2.22 -9.18 2.16
N PHE A 161 2.23 -10.36 2.79
CA PHE A 161 1.37 -10.63 3.94
C PHE A 161 1.60 -9.64 5.08
N SER A 162 2.85 -9.27 5.39
CA SER A 162 3.16 -8.35 6.48
C SER A 162 2.62 -6.94 6.24
N TRP A 163 2.73 -6.42 5.01
CA TRP A 163 2.18 -5.10 4.68
C TRP A 163 0.65 -5.10 4.61
N ALA A 164 0.05 -6.19 4.10
CA ALA A 164 -1.39 -6.38 4.13
C ALA A 164 -1.89 -6.44 5.59
N PHE A 165 -1.23 -7.22 6.44
CA PHE A 165 -1.56 -7.32 7.87
C PHE A 165 -1.47 -5.96 8.58
N LEU A 166 -0.41 -5.19 8.34
CA LEU A 166 -0.28 -3.83 8.89
C LEU A 166 -1.38 -2.89 8.38
N SER A 167 -1.71 -2.96 7.09
CA SER A 167 -2.77 -2.15 6.48
C SER A 167 -4.14 -2.49 7.07
N LEU A 168 -4.41 -3.77 7.36
CA LEU A 168 -5.66 -4.18 8.01
C LEU A 168 -5.69 -3.87 9.50
N PHE A 169 -4.56 -4.00 10.19
CA PHE A 169 -4.45 -3.55 11.58
C PHE A 169 -4.79 -2.06 11.69
N ARG A 170 -4.29 -1.24 10.76
CA ARG A 170 -4.63 0.17 10.64
C ARG A 170 -6.14 0.41 10.39
N LEU A 171 -6.80 -0.43 9.58
CA LEU A 171 -8.26 -0.37 9.40
C LEU A 171 -9.02 -0.72 10.69
N MET A 172 -8.56 -1.72 11.43
CA MET A 172 -9.17 -2.14 12.70
C MET A 172 -9.06 -1.04 13.77
N THR A 173 -7.90 -0.40 13.89
CA THR A 173 -7.69 0.69 14.85
C THR A 173 -8.27 2.02 14.39
N GLN A 174 -8.81 2.08 13.17
CA GLN A 174 -9.33 3.30 12.55
C GLN A 174 -8.29 4.43 12.52
N ASP A 175 -7.02 4.10 12.29
CA ASP A 175 -5.93 5.08 12.23
C ASP A 175 -5.70 5.58 10.79
N TYR A 176 -6.08 6.82 10.50
CA TYR A 176 -6.00 7.43 9.18
C TYR A 176 -6.59 6.53 8.06
N TRP A 177 -7.57 5.69 8.40
CA TRP A 177 -8.06 4.59 7.58
C TRP A 177 -8.75 5.07 6.29
N GLU A 178 -9.31 6.28 6.32
CA GLU A 178 -10.01 6.91 5.21
C GLU A 178 -9.09 7.15 4.00
N ASN A 179 -7.81 7.45 4.24
CA ASN A 179 -6.83 7.60 3.17
C ASN A 179 -6.55 6.24 2.50
N LEU A 180 -6.31 5.18 3.28
CA LEU A 180 -6.12 3.83 2.74
C LEU A 180 -7.36 3.35 1.97
N PHE A 181 -8.55 3.63 2.49
CA PHE A 181 -9.83 3.35 1.84
C PHE A 181 -9.93 4.04 0.48
N GLN A 182 -9.70 5.36 0.42
CA GLN A 182 -9.75 6.13 -0.83
C GLN A 182 -8.72 5.64 -1.85
N LEU A 183 -7.48 5.37 -1.43
CA LEU A 183 -6.43 4.84 -2.30
C LEU A 183 -6.81 3.48 -2.89
N THR A 184 -7.37 2.59 -2.07
CA THR A 184 -7.73 1.23 -2.50
C THR A 184 -8.93 1.23 -3.44
N LEU A 185 -9.97 2.00 -3.14
CA LEU A 185 -11.13 2.13 -4.04
C LEU A 185 -10.77 2.81 -5.35
N ARG A 186 -9.85 3.78 -5.34
CA ARG A 186 -9.38 4.41 -6.56
C ARG A 186 -8.58 3.44 -7.43
N ALA A 187 -7.78 2.56 -6.83
CA ALA A 187 -6.96 1.60 -7.58
C ALA A 187 -7.72 0.34 -8.03
N ALA A 188 -8.57 -0.23 -7.18
CA ALA A 188 -9.26 -1.49 -7.45
C ALA A 188 -10.67 -1.29 -8.04
N GLY A 189 -11.38 -0.25 -7.60
CA GLY A 189 -12.76 0.04 -7.97
C GLY A 189 -13.67 0.27 -6.75
N LYS A 190 -14.74 1.04 -6.94
CA LYS A 190 -15.70 1.40 -5.88
C LYS A 190 -16.47 0.20 -5.33
N THR A 191 -16.66 -0.86 -6.12
CA THR A 191 -17.39 -2.08 -5.73
C THR A 191 -16.77 -2.76 -4.51
N TYR A 192 -15.45 -2.64 -4.32
CA TYR A 192 -14.74 -3.18 -3.16
C TYR A 192 -15.02 -2.44 -1.84
N MET A 193 -15.90 -1.43 -1.84
CA MET A 193 -16.38 -0.79 -0.60
C MET A 193 -16.97 -1.81 0.39
N ILE A 194 -17.59 -2.88 -0.12
CA ILE A 194 -18.16 -3.96 0.71
C ILE A 194 -17.10 -4.62 1.61
N PHE A 195 -15.88 -4.80 1.12
CA PHE A 195 -14.77 -5.38 1.89
C PHE A 195 -14.43 -4.50 3.10
N PHE A 196 -14.34 -3.19 2.89
CA PHE A 196 -14.06 -2.23 3.96
C PHE A 196 -15.21 -2.14 4.96
N VAL A 197 -16.47 -2.15 4.51
CA VAL A 197 -17.63 -2.14 5.41
C VAL A 197 -17.62 -3.36 6.34
N VAL A 198 -17.35 -4.56 5.80
CA VAL A 198 -17.27 -5.79 6.59
C VAL A 198 -16.13 -5.71 7.62
N ILE A 199 -14.95 -5.25 7.22
CA ILE A 199 -13.80 -5.12 8.14
C ILE A 199 -14.03 -4.04 9.18
N ILE A 200 -14.61 -2.89 8.85
CA ILE A 200 -14.87 -1.85 9.82
C ILE A 200 -15.94 -2.31 10.82
N PHE A 201 -17.00 -2.98 10.35
CA PHE A 201 -18.04 -3.50 11.25
C PHE A 201 -17.51 -4.63 12.15
N LEU A 202 -16.85 -5.65 11.57
CA LEU A 202 -16.32 -6.77 12.36
C LEU A 202 -15.06 -6.41 13.15
N GLY A 203 -14.23 -5.53 12.63
CA GLY A 203 -12.96 -5.12 13.24
C GLY A 203 -13.15 -4.08 14.33
N SER A 204 -13.78 -2.94 14.02
CA SER A 204 -13.95 -1.86 15.01
C SER A 204 -15.06 -2.20 16.00
N PHE A 205 -16.27 -2.53 15.54
CA PHE A 205 -17.39 -2.71 16.47
C PHE A 205 -17.23 -3.98 17.31
N TYR A 206 -16.94 -5.13 16.71
CA TYR A 206 -16.89 -6.37 17.49
C TYR A 206 -15.61 -6.48 18.34
N LEU A 207 -14.42 -6.17 17.82
CA LEU A 207 -13.19 -6.35 18.59
C LEU A 207 -12.97 -5.27 19.66
N ILE A 208 -13.33 -4.01 19.42
CA ILE A 208 -13.26 -2.97 20.47
C ILE A 208 -14.25 -3.32 21.58
N ASN A 209 -15.47 -3.72 21.24
CA ASN A 209 -16.45 -4.13 22.26
C ASN A 209 -16.01 -5.37 23.04
N LEU A 210 -15.30 -6.32 22.41
CA LEU A 210 -14.75 -7.49 23.10
C LEU A 210 -13.63 -7.09 24.07
N ILE A 211 -12.74 -6.19 23.66
CA ILE A 211 -11.69 -5.65 24.54
C ILE A 211 -12.33 -4.90 25.73
N LEU A 212 -13.33 -4.06 25.47
CA LEU A 212 -14.05 -3.31 26.52
C LEU A 212 -14.85 -4.23 27.46
N ALA A 213 -15.33 -5.37 27.00
CA ALA A 213 -16.08 -6.31 27.83
C ALA A 213 -15.19 -7.14 28.78
N VAL A 214 -13.90 -7.31 28.44
CA VAL A 214 -12.95 -8.11 29.23
C VAL A 214 -12.15 -7.28 30.23
N VAL A 215 -11.94 -5.99 29.96
CA VAL A 215 -11.30 -5.02 30.88
C VAL A 215 -12.28 -4.55 31.94
#